data_AF-A0A536IHJ7-F1
#
_entry.id   AF-A0A536IHJ7-F1
#
_cell.length_a   1.000
_cell.length_b   1.000
_cell.length_c   1.000
_cell.angle_alpha   90.00
_cell.angle_beta   90.00
_cell.angle_gamma   90.00
#
_symmetry.space_group_name_H-M   'P 1'
#
loop_
_entity.id
_entity.type
_entity.pdbx_description
1 polymer ?
#
loop_
_entity_poly.entity_id
_entity_poly.type
_entity_poly.pdbx_seq_one_letter_code
_entity_poly.pdbx_strand_id
1 'polypeptide(L)'
;MLNGREWLSVSWYPSLAAAVRGLEKSMFSSLEYRLVDAGAVVLFIISTMVWPFVGVIVLDGIDRALLAMVVACQLAGFLETYRQSMGRIDPRAVAQAALLPITALLFAYAIVRATYLALATGRVTWRDTAYPLAELRAQTGLEGVPRS
;
A
#
# COMPACT_ATOMS: atom_id res chain seq x y z
N MET A 1 14.01 1.45 -4.51
CA MET A 1 15.48 1.55 -4.67
C MET A 1 15.92 2.78 -3.91
N LEU A 2 16.72 2.65 -2.86
CA LEU A 2 17.36 3.82 -2.24
C LEU A 2 18.57 4.14 -3.13
N ASN A 3 18.54 5.26 -3.84
CA ASN A 3 19.57 5.59 -4.82
C ASN A 3 20.65 6.43 -4.13
N GLY A 4 21.64 5.75 -3.54
CA GLY A 4 22.87 6.38 -3.06
C GLY A 4 23.70 6.77 -4.27
N ARG A 5 23.36 7.91 -4.88
CA ARG A 5 23.92 8.51 -6.11
C ARG A 5 25.22 7.81 -6.55
N GLU A 6 25.04 6.85 -7.44
CA GLU A 6 26.03 6.17 -8.29
C GLU A 6 26.81 4.95 -7.76
N TRP A 7 26.73 4.56 -6.48
CA TRP A 7 27.69 3.55 -5.97
C TRP A 7 27.07 2.25 -5.43
N LEU A 8 25.80 2.25 -5.01
CA LEU A 8 25.16 1.05 -4.44
C LEU A 8 23.67 0.99 -4.83
N SER A 9 23.29 -0.03 -5.62
CA SER A 9 21.89 -0.41 -5.85
C SER A 9 21.59 -1.67 -5.04
N VAL A 10 20.78 -1.55 -3.99
CA VAL A 10 20.35 -2.70 -3.18
C VAL A 10 19.00 -3.19 -3.70
N SER A 11 18.98 -4.41 -4.24
CA SER A 11 17.72 -5.11 -4.55
C SER A 11 17.13 -5.64 -3.24
N TRP A 12 16.15 -4.93 -2.70
CA TRP A 12 15.52 -5.25 -1.42
C TRP A 12 14.73 -6.58 -1.46
N TYR A 13 14.20 -6.94 -2.63
CA TYR A 13 13.45 -8.18 -2.81
C TYR A 13 13.76 -8.82 -4.16
N PRO A 14 13.96 -10.15 -4.21
CA PRO A 14 14.28 -10.86 -5.45
C PRO A 14 13.09 -10.98 -6.42
N SER A 15 11.86 -10.71 -5.97
CA SER A 15 10.66 -10.75 -6.81
C SER A 15 9.54 -9.89 -6.25
N LEU A 16 8.55 -9.55 -7.09
CA LEU A 16 7.32 -8.87 -6.67
C LEU A 16 6.58 -9.67 -5.58
N ALA A 17 6.53 -11.00 -5.70
CA ALA A 17 5.90 -11.85 -4.69
C ALA A 17 6.65 -11.82 -3.36
N ALA A 18 7.99 -11.74 -3.38
CA ALA A 18 8.78 -11.56 -2.16
C ALA A 18 8.55 -10.16 -1.56
N ALA A 19 8.44 -9.13 -2.39
CA ALA A 19 8.11 -7.78 -1.95
C ALA A 19 6.72 -7.72 -1.31
N VAL A 20 5.69 -8.31 -1.94
CA VAL A 20 4.33 -8.39 -1.38
C VAL A 20 4.33 -9.14 -0.05
N ARG A 21 5.02 -10.29 0.05
CA ARG A 21 5.14 -11.03 1.32
C ARG A 21 5.90 -10.25 2.41
N GLY A 22 6.91 -9.47 2.03
CA GLY A 22 7.61 -8.59 2.96
C GLY A 22 6.71 -7.44 3.43
N LEU A 23 5.94 -6.88 2.51
CA LEU A 23 4.99 -5.81 2.77
C LEU A 23 3.85 -6.26 3.69
N GLU A 24 3.29 -7.45 3.44
CA GLU A 24 2.25 -8.09 4.27
C GLU A 24 2.64 -8.11 5.75
N LYS A 25 3.90 -8.44 6.06
CA LYS A 25 4.37 -8.53 7.45
C LYS A 25 4.36 -7.18 8.18
N SER A 26 4.50 -6.08 7.45
CA SER A 26 4.62 -4.73 8.01
C SER A 26 3.29 -3.95 7.96
N MET A 27 2.37 -4.32 7.07
CA MET A 27 1.17 -3.53 6.80
C MET A 27 0.20 -3.49 7.97
N PHE A 28 -0.08 -4.65 8.60
CA PHE A 28 -1.06 -4.67 9.69
C PHE A 28 -0.53 -3.99 10.96
N SER A 29 0.80 -4.02 11.18
CA SER A 29 1.43 -3.26 12.27
C SER A 29 1.34 -1.75 12.06
N SER A 30 1.43 -1.26 10.81
CA SER A 30 1.24 0.17 10.50
C SER A 30 -0.19 0.66 10.76
N LEU A 31 -1.14 -0.26 10.89
CA LEU A 31 -2.55 0.02 11.15
C LEU A 31 -2.94 -0.34 12.58
N GLU A 32 -1.94 -0.40 13.47
CA GLU A 32 -2.14 -0.62 14.91
C GLU A 32 -2.96 -1.89 15.22
N TYR A 33 -2.94 -2.86 14.30
CA TYR A 33 -3.71 -4.10 14.39
C TYR A 33 -5.24 -3.91 14.50
N ARG A 34 -5.75 -2.75 14.06
CA ARG A 34 -7.18 -2.39 14.09
C ARG A 34 -7.85 -2.79 12.79
N LEU A 35 -8.87 -3.64 12.88
CA LEU A 35 -9.63 -4.11 11.71
C LEU A 35 -10.37 -2.96 11.02
N VAL A 36 -10.91 -2.01 11.80
CA VAL A 36 -11.60 -0.83 11.27
C VAL A 36 -10.66 0.02 10.44
N ASP A 37 -9.44 0.27 10.94
CA ASP A 37 -8.44 1.06 10.22
C ASP A 37 -7.97 0.33 8.96
N ALA A 38 -7.78 -0.99 9.03
CA ALA A 38 -7.48 -1.82 7.86
C ALA A 38 -8.57 -1.73 6.79
N GLY A 39 -9.84 -1.85 7.18
CA GLY A 39 -10.97 -1.69 6.27
C GLY A 39 -11.05 -0.28 5.68
N ALA A 40 -10.88 0.75 6.51
CA ALA A 40 -10.91 2.16 6.11
C ALA A 40 -9.81 2.49 5.10
N VAL A 41 -8.57 2.02 5.33
CA VAL A 41 -7.45 2.23 4.42
C VAL A 41 -7.65 1.49 3.10
N VAL A 42 -8.14 0.25 3.11
CA VAL A 42 -8.46 -0.49 1.87
C VAL A 42 -9.55 0.24 1.07
N LEU A 43 -10.62 0.68 1.73
CA LEU A 43 -11.69 1.45 1.09
C LEU A 43 -11.16 2.77 0.52
N PHE A 44 -10.32 3.48 1.28
CA PHE A 44 -9.68 4.72 0.85
C PHE A 44 -8.81 4.49 -0.41
N ILE A 45 -7.98 3.44 -0.42
CA ILE A 45 -7.15 3.08 -1.59
C ILE A 45 -8.02 2.80 -2.81
N ILE A 46 -9.06 1.96 -2.67
CA ILE A 46 -9.93 1.62 -3.80
C ILE A 46 -10.64 2.87 -4.32
N SER A 47 -11.21 3.67 -3.42
CA SER A 47 -12.00 4.85 -3.78
C SER A 47 -11.15 5.96 -4.41
N THR A 48 -9.90 6.11 -3.97
CA THR A 48 -9.03 7.19 -4.46
C THR A 48 -8.12 6.74 -5.59
N MET A 49 -7.56 5.53 -5.58
CA MET A 49 -6.53 5.09 -6.51
C MET A 49 -7.03 4.16 -7.62
N VAL A 50 -8.22 3.56 -7.46
CA VAL A 50 -8.78 2.61 -8.44
C VAL A 50 -10.04 3.15 -9.09
N TRP A 51 -10.98 3.65 -8.28
CA TRP A 51 -12.27 4.14 -8.76
C TRP A 51 -12.17 5.23 -9.83
N PRO A 52 -11.27 6.24 -9.75
CA PRO A 52 -11.19 7.25 -10.81
C PRO A 52 -10.85 6.68 -12.17
N PHE A 53 -10.01 5.66 -12.25
CA PHE A 53 -9.67 4.98 -13.51
C PHE A 53 -10.87 4.24 -14.08
N VAL A 54 -11.61 3.51 -13.23
CA VAL A 54 -12.80 2.77 -13.64
C VAL A 54 -13.92 3.73 -14.07
N GLY A 55 -14.16 4.78 -13.28
CA GLY A 55 -15.21 5.75 -13.53
C GLY A 55 -15.00 6.57 -14.80
N VAL A 56 -13.75 6.83 -15.21
CA VAL A 56 -13.47 7.44 -16.53
C VAL A 56 -13.97 6.58 -17.70
N ILE A 57 -13.98 5.25 -17.53
CA ILE A 57 -14.40 4.31 -18.58
C ILE A 57 -15.92 4.09 -18.56
N VAL A 58 -16.51 4.08 -17.36
CA VAL A 58 -17.91 3.66 -17.15
C VAL A 58 -18.89 4.83 -17.13
N LEU A 59 -18.48 6.01 -16.69
CA LEU A 59 -19.34 7.20 -16.55
C LEU A 59 -19.20 8.13 -17.76
N ASP A 60 -20.17 9.02 -17.92
CA ASP A 60 -20.21 10.01 -18.99
C ASP A 60 -20.43 11.43 -18.47
N GLY A 61 -20.34 12.41 -19.37
CA GLY A 61 -20.61 13.82 -19.05
C GLY A 61 -19.58 14.44 -18.10
N ILE A 62 -20.08 15.24 -17.15
CA ILE A 62 -19.23 16.02 -16.23
C ILE A 62 -18.47 15.12 -15.25
N ASP A 63 -19.07 14.00 -14.82
CA ASP A 63 -18.46 13.06 -13.89
C ASP A 63 -17.20 12.44 -14.51
N ARG A 64 -17.27 12.04 -15.79
CA ARG A 64 -16.11 11.54 -16.53
C ARG A 64 -15.00 12.58 -16.61
N ALA A 65 -15.35 13.84 -16.87
CA ALA A 65 -14.37 14.92 -16.96
C ALA A 65 -13.67 15.18 -15.62
N LEU A 66 -14.43 15.20 -14.52
CA LEU A 66 -13.89 15.37 -13.17
C LEU A 66 -12.96 14.19 -12.79
N LEU A 67 -13.37 12.95 -13.06
CA LEU A 67 -12.53 11.79 -12.78
C LEU A 67 -11.29 11.73 -13.68
N ALA A 68 -11.40 12.15 -14.94
CA ALA A 68 -10.25 12.25 -15.84
C ALA A 68 -9.22 13.27 -15.33
N MET A 69 -9.68 14.39 -14.77
CA MET A 69 -8.81 15.36 -14.09
C MET A 69 -8.12 14.76 -12.87
N VAL A 70 -8.84 13.99 -12.05
CA VAL A 70 -8.26 13.27 -10.90
C VAL A 70 -7.16 12.30 -11.36
N VAL A 71 -7.44 11.50 -12.39
CA VAL A 71 -6.45 10.56 -12.97
C VAL A 71 -5.23 11.32 -13.50
N ALA A 72 -5.42 12.44 -14.21
CA ALA A 72 -4.32 13.26 -14.70
C ALA A 72 -3.44 13.80 -13.56
N CYS A 73 -4.06 14.29 -12.48
CA CYS A 73 -3.32 14.75 -11.29
C CYS A 73 -2.54 13.61 -10.62
N GLN A 74 -3.11 12.41 -10.52
CA GLN A 74 -2.43 11.24 -9.96
C GLN A 74 -1.21 10.83 -10.79
N LEU A 75 -1.37 10.75 -12.11
CA LEU A 75 -0.27 10.44 -13.02
C LEU A 75 0.83 11.51 -12.94
N ALA A 76 0.46 12.78 -12.92
CA ALA A 76 1.42 13.88 -12.79
C ALA A 76 2.18 13.81 -11.46
N GLY A 77 1.49 13.61 -10.34
CA GLY A 77 2.12 13.47 -9.02
C GLY A 77 3.06 12.26 -8.95
N PHE A 78 2.69 11.14 -9.53
CA PHE A 78 3.54 9.95 -9.60
C PHE A 78 4.78 10.19 -10.46
N LEU A 79 4.63 10.78 -11.65
CA LEU A 79 5.75 11.08 -12.54
C LEU A 79 6.71 12.11 -11.91
N GLU A 80 6.19 13.09 -11.16
CA GLU A 80 7.03 14.04 -10.43
C GLU A 80 7.80 13.33 -9.31
N THR A 81 7.14 12.44 -8.55
CA THR A 81 7.80 11.62 -7.51
C THR A 81 8.89 10.72 -8.12
N TYR A 82 8.60 10.10 -9.26
CA TYR A 82 9.58 9.32 -10.03
C TYR A 82 10.75 10.22 -10.44
N ARG A 83 10.47 11.41 -10.96
CA ARG A 83 11.51 12.34 -11.43
C ARG A 83 12.46 12.73 -10.32
N GLN A 84 11.93 13.02 -9.14
CA GLN A 84 12.73 13.36 -7.96
C GLN A 84 13.55 12.17 -7.42
N SER A 85 13.02 10.96 -7.53
CA SER A 85 13.62 9.74 -6.94
C SER A 85 14.60 9.01 -7.87
N MET A 86 14.30 9.00 -9.17
CA MET A 86 14.93 8.14 -10.19
C MET A 86 15.54 8.92 -11.35
N GLY A 87 15.27 10.23 -11.47
CA GLY A 87 15.91 11.10 -12.46
C GLY A 87 14.98 11.49 -13.62
N ARG A 88 15.40 11.34 -14.87
CA ARG A 88 14.60 11.80 -16.02
C ARG A 88 13.38 10.89 -16.26
N ILE A 89 12.27 11.50 -16.68
CA ILE A 89 11.08 10.76 -17.13
C ILE A 89 11.43 10.07 -18.45
N ASP A 90 11.38 8.75 -18.45
CA ASP A 90 11.56 7.90 -19.61
C ASP A 90 10.25 7.14 -19.92
N PRO A 91 10.12 6.46 -21.08
CA PRO A 91 8.89 5.71 -21.41
C PRO A 91 8.54 4.65 -20.37
N ARG A 92 9.52 4.13 -19.62
CA ARG A 92 9.29 3.18 -18.53
C ARG A 92 8.59 3.84 -17.34
N ALA A 93 8.94 5.08 -16.99
CA ALA A 93 8.25 5.84 -15.96
C ALA A 93 6.76 6.01 -16.28
N VAL A 94 6.42 6.28 -17.55
CA VAL A 94 5.03 6.42 -18.00
C VAL A 94 4.29 5.08 -17.92
N ALA A 95 4.93 3.99 -18.35
CA ALA A 95 4.37 2.64 -18.20
C ALA A 95 4.13 2.28 -16.73
N GLN A 96 5.05 2.65 -15.83
CA GLN A 96 4.90 2.43 -14.38
C GLN A 96 3.77 3.29 -13.78
N ALA A 97 3.61 4.52 -14.24
CA ALA A 97 2.50 5.38 -13.82
C ALA A 97 1.15 4.80 -14.26
N ALA A 98 1.06 4.22 -15.47
CA ALA A 98 -0.16 3.55 -15.94
C ALA A 98 -0.51 2.29 -15.13
N LEU A 99 0.46 1.68 -14.45
CA LEU A 99 0.25 0.53 -13.57
C LEU A 99 -0.22 0.92 -12.16
N LEU A 100 -0.36 2.22 -11.84
CA LEU A 100 -0.84 2.72 -10.55
C LEU A 100 -2.06 1.98 -9.98
N PRO A 101 -3.19 1.82 -10.72
CA PRO A 101 -4.36 1.14 -10.17
C PRO A 101 -4.08 -0.33 -9.85
N ILE A 102 -3.20 -0.99 -10.62
CA ILE A 102 -2.79 -2.37 -10.38
C ILE A 102 -1.91 -2.46 -9.13
N THR A 103 -0.95 -1.54 -8.97
CA THR A 103 -0.12 -1.46 -7.76
C THR A 103 -0.95 -1.16 -6.52
N ALA A 104 -1.96 -0.27 -6.62
CA ALA A 104 -2.88 0.02 -5.54
C ALA A 104 -3.71 -1.20 -5.12
N LEU A 105 -4.21 -1.98 -6.09
CA LEU A 105 -4.91 -3.24 -5.81
C LEU A 105 -4.01 -4.28 -5.15
N LEU A 106 -2.76 -4.42 -5.59
CA LEU A 106 -1.79 -5.32 -4.94
C LEU A 106 -1.51 -4.89 -3.50
N PHE A 107 -1.44 -3.59 -3.24
CA PHE A 107 -1.25 -3.04 -1.89
C PHE A 107 -2.47 -3.31 -0.99
N ALA A 108 -3.68 -3.07 -1.50
CA ALA A 108 -4.93 -3.38 -0.81
C ALA A 108 -5.03 -4.88 -0.50
N TYR A 109 -4.71 -5.75 -1.47
CA TYR A 109 -4.64 -7.20 -1.28
C TYR A 109 -3.65 -7.59 -0.17
N ALA A 110 -2.45 -7.00 -0.15
CA ALA A 110 -1.47 -7.27 0.88
C ALA A 110 -1.98 -6.91 2.28
N ILE A 111 -2.68 -5.76 2.43
CA ILE A 111 -3.31 -5.36 3.69
C ILE A 111 -4.39 -6.35 4.11
N VAL A 112 -5.31 -6.70 3.21
CA VAL A 112 -6.41 -7.64 3.49
C VAL A 112 -5.86 -9.00 3.90
N ARG A 113 -4.88 -9.52 3.15
CA ARG A 113 -4.28 -10.83 3.44
C ARG A 113 -3.51 -10.83 4.75
N ALA A 114 -2.74 -9.79 5.04
CA ALA A 114 -2.03 -9.66 6.31
C ALA A 114 -2.99 -9.61 7.49
N THR A 115 -4.05 -8.81 7.38
CA THR A 115 -5.11 -8.69 8.39
C THR A 115 -5.81 -10.03 8.61
N TYR A 116 -6.20 -10.70 7.52
CA TYR A 116 -6.83 -12.02 7.57
C TYR A 116 -5.95 -13.05 8.27
N LEU A 117 -4.67 -13.15 7.90
CA LEU A 117 -3.74 -14.10 8.51
C LEU A 117 -3.53 -13.82 10.01
N ALA A 118 -3.39 -12.55 10.39
CA ALA A 118 -3.23 -12.17 11.80
C ALA A 118 -4.48 -12.51 12.63
N LEU A 119 -5.68 -12.27 12.10
CA LEU A 119 -6.93 -12.61 12.77
C LEU A 119 -7.17 -14.12 12.83
N ALA A 120 -6.91 -14.85 11.74
CA ALA A 120 -7.12 -16.28 11.67
C ALA A 120 -6.16 -17.08 12.58
N THR A 121 -4.91 -16.62 12.70
CA THR A 121 -3.90 -17.28 13.55
C THR A 121 -3.84 -16.72 14.97
N GLY A 122 -4.45 -15.56 15.22
CA GLY A 122 -4.34 -14.81 16.47
C GLY A 122 -2.91 -14.35 16.79
N ARG A 123 -2.01 -14.40 15.81
CA ARG A 123 -0.56 -14.16 15.98
C ARG A 123 0.01 -13.42 14.77
N VAL A 124 1.09 -12.68 14.98
CA VAL A 124 1.86 -12.03 13.92
C VAL A 124 3.29 -12.55 13.99
N THR A 125 3.75 -13.17 12.91
CA THR A 125 5.12 -13.72 12.81
C THR A 125 6.08 -12.68 12.23
N TRP A 126 7.11 -12.31 12.99
CA TRP A 126 8.14 -11.36 12.58
C TRP A 126 9.52 -11.90 12.95
N ARG A 127 10.48 -11.96 12.02
CA ARG A 127 11.85 -12.50 12.27
C ARG A 127 11.85 -13.83 13.04
N ASP A 128 11.02 -14.77 12.60
CA ASP A 128 10.87 -16.12 13.18
C ASP A 128 10.34 -16.15 14.63
N THR A 129 9.89 -15.02 15.19
CA THR A 129 9.15 -14.96 16.45
C THR A 129 7.66 -14.73 16.19
N ALA A 130 6.81 -15.46 16.91
CA ALA A 130 5.35 -15.36 16.80
C ALA A 130 4.79 -14.54 17.98
N TYR A 131 4.31 -13.33 17.70
CA TYR A 131 3.76 -12.43 18.69
C TYR A 131 2.24 -12.60 18.80
N PRO A 132 1.67 -12.78 20.01
CA PRO A 132 0.22 -12.81 20.19
C PRO A 132 -0.43 -11.48 19.79
N LEU A 133 -1.49 -11.54 18.98
CA LEU A 133 -2.16 -10.34 18.49
C LEU A 133 -2.77 -9.50 19.62
N ALA A 134 -3.24 -10.15 20.70
CA ALA A 134 -3.79 -9.46 21.87
C ALA A 134 -2.75 -8.61 22.60
N GLU A 135 -1.52 -9.11 22.74
CA GLU A 135 -0.42 -8.36 23.37
C GLU A 135 -0.01 -7.16 22.53
N LEU A 136 0.06 -7.34 21.21
CA LEU A 136 0.39 -6.27 20.28
C LEU A 136 -0.64 -5.13 20.32
N ARG A 137 -1.94 -5.45 20.40
CA ARG A 137 -3.01 -4.46 20.58
C ARG A 137 -2.89 -3.73 21.92
N ALA A 138 -2.63 -4.46 23.00
CA ALA A 138 -2.45 -3.87 24.32
C ALA A 138 -1.25 -2.90 24.39
N GLN A 139 -0.16 -3.22 23.69
CA GLN A 139 1.05 -2.38 23.62
C GLN A 139 0.91 -1.13 22.75
N THR A 140 -0.18 -1.01 21.98
CA THR A 140 -0.40 0.16 21.11
C THR A 140 -0.82 1.40 21.92
N GLY A 141 -0.80 1.32 23.27
CA GLY A 141 -0.99 2.46 24.17
C GLY A 141 -2.44 2.94 24.30
N LEU A 142 -3.38 2.25 23.67
CA LEU A 142 -4.81 2.63 23.62
C LEU A 142 -5.72 1.70 24.45
N GLU A 143 -5.20 0.57 24.92
CA GLU A 143 -5.85 -0.25 25.96
C GLU A 143 -5.06 -0.10 27.26
N GLY A 144 -5.24 1.03 27.94
CA GLY A 144 -4.70 1.21 29.28
C GLY A 144 -5.39 0.29 30.29
N VAL A 145 -4.97 -0.96 30.44
CA VAL A 145 -5.23 -1.75 31.66
C VAL A 145 -4.09 -2.76 31.90
N PRO A 146 -3.38 -2.68 33.05
CA PRO A 146 -2.58 -3.79 33.54
C PRO A 146 -3.53 -4.90 34.00
N ARG A 147 -3.42 -6.09 33.41
CA ARG A 147 -4.04 -7.29 34.00
C ARG A 147 -3.13 -7.79 35.13
N SER A 148 -3.56 -7.50 36.36
CA SER A 148 -3.08 -8.10 37.61
C SER A 148 -3.28 -9.61 37.63
#